data_AF-A0A919SLT2-F1
#
_entry.id   AF-A0A919SLT2-F1
#
_cell.length_a   1.000
_cell.length_b   1.000
_cell.length_c   1.000
_cell.angle_alpha   90.00
_cell.angle_beta   90.00
_cell.angle_gamma   90.00
#
_symmetry.space_group_name_H-M   'P 1'
#
loop_
_entity.id
_entity.type
_entity.pdbx_description
1 polymer ?
#
loop_
_entity_poly.entity_id
_entity_poly.type
_entity_poly.pdbx_seq_one_letter_code
_entity_poly.pdbx_strand_id
1 'polypeptide(L)'
;MAEKAAGQRVGELVVAGLVGALAGAAIAGRRGSRAAVAGGLVGTAALMASEAVARVRQRPGEIPPWWSRVIMSGAIAAPLGWLGARVTGSGSGSGSGLASGAGPVAVGLVAGAVAGALGLRPQKVVLGPVAGAAVGVAWRLAGGPSAPPAAVAASAVVGFRVLSALLFRDPQVGLLAERVRAADLPFVVPLESRTRYVGVDYVRTLAEVIGGTYEANAADVGIVGSLDDLAGPQFDPAGVDPLVREFYERTTRFTLDIVPEWRLWVRPGYLLYRSLVARPVGQANVPMNQRETLRGVRSRIDTITPDGGGAVGVRGWIRSYADTDEPIYVGIYTTYRHDDHGYVSVGFPVPHGSFTATLLPLPRPGGGLILTSHSDLAHPGHYLTYIDPETRDLTTLAVPGFTERLDVHTDNGQLRADHAFTLYGLPFMTLHYTIRRR
;
A
#
# COMPACT_ATOMS: atom_id res chain seq x y z
N MET A 1 33.96 1.39 10.75
CA MET A 1 32.52 1.23 11.06
C MET A 1 32.11 1.87 12.38
N ALA A 2 32.84 1.66 13.49
CA ALA A 2 32.51 2.22 14.81
C ALA A 2 32.42 3.77 14.85
N GLU A 3 33.32 4.47 14.17
CA GLU A 3 33.34 5.93 14.11
C GLU A 3 32.14 6.52 13.33
N LYS A 4 31.73 5.86 12.24
CA LYS A 4 30.54 6.22 11.46
C LYS A 4 29.25 6.01 12.28
N ALA A 5 29.20 4.93 13.07
CA ALA A 5 28.09 4.65 13.98
C ALA A 5 28.04 5.63 15.16
N ALA A 6 29.19 6.05 15.69
CA ALA A 6 29.27 7.08 16.73
C ALA A 6 28.82 8.45 16.20
N GLY A 7 29.26 8.84 15.00
CA GLY A 7 28.83 10.08 14.35
C GLY A 7 27.32 10.12 14.06
N GLN A 8 26.73 9.00 13.64
CA GLN A 8 25.28 8.88 13.47
C GLN A 8 24.52 9.07 14.79
N ARG A 9 24.98 8.43 15.88
CA ARG A 9 24.35 8.57 17.20
C ARG A 9 24.39 10.00 17.74
N VAL A 10 25.50 10.72 17.52
CA VAL A 10 25.62 12.13 17.91
C VAL A 10 24.64 12.99 17.09
N GLY A 11 24.56 12.76 15.78
CA GLY A 11 23.60 13.47 14.92
C GLY A 11 22.15 13.29 15.35
N GLU A 12 21.75 12.06 15.69
CA GLU A 12 20.39 11.77 16.16
C GLU A 12 20.07 12.42 17.51
N LEU A 13 21.01 12.43 18.46
CA LEU A 13 20.85 13.13 19.74
C LEU A 13 20.73 14.65 19.58
N VAL A 14 21.48 15.23 18.63
CA VAL A 14 21.37 16.66 18.29
C VAL A 14 19.98 16.96 17.73
N VAL A 15 19.49 16.15 16.80
CA VAL A 15 18.12 16.31 16.25
C VAL A 15 17.07 16.21 17.36
N ALA A 16 17.16 15.20 18.24
CA ALA A 16 16.26 15.05 19.36
C ALA A 16 16.32 16.26 20.31
N GLY A 17 17.51 16.78 20.59
CA GLY A 17 17.70 17.98 21.41
C GLY A 17 17.08 19.24 20.82
N LEU A 18 17.22 19.45 19.50
CA LEU A 18 16.61 20.56 18.77
C LEU A 18 15.08 20.48 18.74
N VAL A 19 14.53 19.30 18.41
CA VAL A 19 13.08 19.08 18.43
C VAL A 19 12.52 19.27 19.84
N GLY A 20 13.22 18.75 20.85
CA GLY A 20 12.88 18.95 22.26
C GLY A 20 12.88 20.43 22.66
N ALA A 21 13.90 21.19 22.26
CA ALA A 21 13.98 22.63 22.53
C ALA A 21 12.77 23.38 21.96
N LEU A 22 12.44 23.13 20.69
CA LEU A 22 11.33 23.77 20.00
C LEU A 22 9.99 23.39 20.64
N ALA A 23 9.79 22.11 20.96
CA ALA A 23 8.57 21.63 21.61
C ALA A 23 8.38 22.26 22.99
N GLY A 24 9.42 22.22 23.82
CA GLY A 24 9.39 22.78 25.16
C GLY A 24 9.17 24.28 25.18
N ALA A 25 9.84 25.02 24.30
CA ALA A 25 9.65 26.46 24.14
C ALA A 25 8.22 26.80 23.63
N ALA A 26 7.67 26.03 22.69
CA ALA A 26 6.31 26.22 22.17
C ALA A 26 5.25 25.98 23.26
N ILE A 27 5.45 24.98 24.12
CA ILE A 27 4.53 24.66 25.22
C ILE A 27 4.58 25.72 26.33
N ALA A 28 5.79 26.14 26.74
CA ALA A 28 5.96 27.05 27.87
C ALA A 28 5.91 28.55 27.51
N GLY A 29 6.14 28.89 26.24
CA GLY A 29 6.39 30.26 25.80
C GLY A 29 5.23 31.25 26.00
N ARG A 30 4.00 30.76 26.19
CA ARG A 30 2.86 31.60 26.59
C ARG A 30 3.04 32.31 27.94
N ARG A 31 3.97 31.84 28.79
CA ARG A 31 4.28 32.42 30.11
C ARG A 31 5.44 33.42 30.07
N GLY A 32 5.90 33.80 28.87
CA GLY A 32 7.00 34.76 28.66
C GLY A 32 8.31 34.12 28.22
N SER A 33 9.28 34.96 27.87
CA SER A 33 10.57 34.55 27.29
C SER A 33 11.39 33.65 28.22
N ARG A 34 11.43 33.95 29.52
CA ARG A 34 12.12 33.12 30.53
C ARG A 34 11.53 31.71 30.60
N ALA A 35 10.21 31.60 30.56
CA ALA A 35 9.53 30.31 30.54
C ALA A 35 9.74 29.55 29.22
N ALA A 36 9.83 30.25 28.09
CA ALA A 36 10.19 29.64 26.81
C ALA A 36 11.59 29.02 26.84
N VAL A 37 12.58 29.75 27.37
CA VAL A 37 13.97 29.25 27.52
C VAL A 37 14.02 28.05 28.46
N ALA A 38 13.42 28.17 29.65
CA ALA A 38 13.36 27.06 30.61
C ALA A 38 12.63 25.83 30.03
N GLY A 39 11.51 26.04 29.35
CA GLY A 39 10.77 24.99 28.66
C GLY A 39 11.60 24.33 27.58
N GLY A 40 12.34 25.10 26.78
CA GLY A 40 13.26 24.58 25.77
C GLY A 40 14.35 23.70 26.37
N LEU A 41 15.00 24.15 27.46
CA LEU A 41 16.02 23.36 28.16
C LEU A 41 15.46 22.03 28.69
N VAL A 42 14.28 22.07 29.32
CA VAL A 42 13.59 20.87 29.81
C VAL A 42 13.23 19.94 28.65
N GLY A 43 12.71 20.49 27.56
CA GLY A 43 12.36 19.72 26.36
C GLY A 43 13.57 19.05 25.71
N THR A 44 14.70 19.75 25.58
CA THR A 44 15.98 19.20 25.12
C THR A 44 16.43 18.04 26.00
N ALA A 45 16.47 18.25 27.32
CA ALA A 45 16.89 17.21 28.26
C ALA A 45 15.99 15.97 28.18
N ALA A 46 14.67 16.15 28.12
CA ALA A 46 13.71 15.06 28.05
C ALA A 46 13.82 14.25 26.74
N LEU A 47 13.91 14.91 25.58
CA LEU A 47 14.00 14.24 24.29
C LEU A 47 15.37 13.57 24.08
N MET A 48 16.47 14.21 24.50
CA MET A 48 17.78 13.58 24.47
C MET A 48 17.85 12.36 25.40
N ALA A 49 17.27 12.43 26.60
CA ALA A 49 17.22 11.28 27.51
C ALA A 49 16.37 10.15 26.94
N SER A 50 15.20 10.47 26.40
CA SER A 50 14.34 9.51 25.70
C SER A 50 15.06 8.84 24.54
N GLU A 51 15.75 9.62 23.71
CA GLU A 51 16.51 9.11 22.57
C GLU A 51 17.70 8.25 23.02
N ALA A 52 18.47 8.69 24.02
CA ALA A 52 19.57 7.91 24.57
C ALA A 52 19.10 6.55 25.11
N VAL A 53 18.01 6.52 25.88
CA VAL A 53 17.41 5.26 26.38
C VAL A 53 16.92 4.38 25.24
N ALA A 54 16.29 4.97 24.23
CA ALA A 54 15.84 4.24 23.05
C ALA A 54 17.01 3.57 22.32
N ARG A 55 18.14 4.28 22.15
CA ARG A 55 19.34 3.77 21.45
C ARG A 55 20.11 2.73 22.24
N VAL A 56 20.14 2.82 23.57
CA VAL A 56 20.75 1.77 24.41
C VAL A 56 20.01 0.44 24.26
N ARG A 57 18.69 0.48 24.02
CA ARG A 57 17.85 -0.72 23.89
C ARG A 57 17.70 -1.22 22.45
N GLN A 58 18.06 -0.43 21.46
CA GLN A 58 17.89 -0.74 20.04
C GLN A 58 18.99 -1.68 19.54
N ARG A 59 18.61 -2.77 18.87
CA ARG A 59 19.58 -3.64 18.21
C ARG A 59 19.99 -3.10 16.84
N PRO A 60 21.17 -3.47 16.30
CA PRO A 60 21.55 -3.10 14.94
C PRO A 60 20.47 -3.48 13.92
N GLY A 61 20.08 -2.55 13.06
CA GLY A 61 19.07 -2.78 12.02
C GLY A 61 17.61 -2.64 12.46
N GLU A 62 17.32 -2.52 13.76
CA GLU A 62 15.97 -2.24 14.23
C GLU A 62 15.62 -0.76 14.09
N ILE A 63 14.33 -0.44 13.99
CA ILE A 63 13.85 0.94 14.17
C ILE A 63 13.74 1.29 15.66
N PRO A 64 13.77 2.58 16.05
CA PRO A 64 13.60 2.97 17.44
C PRO A 64 12.30 2.41 18.05
N PRO A 65 12.31 2.06 19.35
CA PRO A 65 11.16 1.49 20.02
C PRO A 65 9.92 2.38 19.86
N TRP A 66 8.75 1.75 19.82
CA TRP A 66 7.50 2.47 19.52
C TRP A 66 7.26 3.68 20.42
N TRP A 67 7.52 3.58 21.73
CA TRP A 67 7.27 4.65 22.68
C TRP A 67 8.11 5.91 22.39
N SER A 68 9.38 5.76 21.99
CA SER A 68 10.24 6.91 21.68
C SER A 68 9.76 7.63 20.43
N ARG A 69 9.28 6.87 19.42
CA ARG A 69 8.65 7.42 18.22
C ARG A 69 7.35 8.17 18.54
N VAL A 70 6.57 7.72 19.52
CA VAL A 70 5.36 8.42 19.97
C VAL A 70 5.72 9.75 20.64
N ILE A 71 6.72 9.76 21.53
CA ILE A 71 7.21 10.98 22.18
C ILE A 71 7.72 11.97 21.13
N MET A 72 8.56 11.52 20.20
CA MET A 72 9.08 12.35 19.11
C MET A 72 7.95 12.93 18.25
N SER A 73 6.92 12.14 17.91
CA SER A 73 5.75 12.62 17.15
C SER A 73 5.01 13.74 17.88
N GLY A 74 4.82 13.59 19.20
CA GLY A 74 4.21 14.65 20.03
C GLY A 74 5.07 15.91 20.09
N ALA A 75 6.40 15.76 20.22
CA ALA A 75 7.33 16.87 20.25
C ALA A 75 7.33 17.66 18.93
N ILE A 76 7.27 16.98 17.77
CA ILE A 76 7.14 17.61 16.45
C ILE A 76 5.80 18.35 16.31
N ALA A 77 4.71 17.78 16.85
CA ALA A 77 3.38 18.38 16.76
C ALA A 77 3.23 19.67 17.58
N ALA A 78 3.96 19.80 18.69
CA ALA A 78 3.85 20.95 19.60
C ALA A 78 4.16 22.33 18.94
N PRO A 79 5.31 22.53 18.26
CA PRO A 79 5.58 23.80 17.59
C PRO A 79 4.63 24.06 16.41
N LEU A 80 4.17 23.01 15.71
CA LEU A 80 3.17 23.14 14.63
C LEU A 80 1.82 23.64 15.16
N GLY A 81 1.36 23.10 16.30
CA GLY A 81 0.14 23.57 16.97
C GLY A 81 0.23 25.03 17.42
N TRP A 82 1.40 25.44 17.92
CA TRP A 82 1.65 26.84 18.28
C TRP A 82 1.67 27.78 17.07
N LEU A 83 2.36 27.39 15.98
CA LEU A 83 2.40 28.15 14.73
C LEU A 83 1.00 28.29 14.11
N GLY A 84 0.26 27.18 14.01
CA GLY A 84 -1.09 27.16 13.45
C GLY A 84 -2.07 28.08 14.20
N ALA A 85 -1.97 28.13 15.53
CA ALA A 85 -2.78 29.03 16.34
C ALA A 85 -2.43 30.52 16.15
N ARG A 86 -1.17 30.85 15.82
CA ARG A 86 -0.79 32.22 15.47
C ARG A 86 -1.32 32.67 14.13
N VAL A 87 -1.19 31.82 13.10
CA VAL A 87 -1.66 32.13 11.74
C VAL A 87 -3.17 32.31 11.71
N THR A 88 -3.90 31.51 12.49
CA THR A 88 -5.38 31.60 12.59
C THR A 88 -5.87 32.65 13.59
N GLY A 89 -5.01 33.08 14.52
CA GLY A 89 -5.32 34.09 15.53
C GLY A 89 -4.95 35.53 15.17
N SER A 90 -4.15 35.75 14.12
CA SER A 90 -3.69 37.08 13.69
C SER A 90 -4.64 37.82 12.73
N GLY A 91 -5.86 37.33 12.52
CA GLY A 91 -6.87 37.97 11.69
C GLY A 91 -7.55 39.15 12.37
N SER A 92 -6.88 40.31 12.43
CA SER A 92 -7.56 41.60 12.58
C SER A 92 -8.15 41.99 11.23
N GLY A 93 -9.42 41.70 10.98
CA GLY A 93 -10.08 42.10 9.74
C GLY A 93 -11.55 41.67 9.69
N SER A 94 -12.43 42.65 9.62
CA SER A 94 -13.89 42.55 9.50
C SER A 94 -14.35 41.66 8.34
N GLY A 95 -15.34 40.79 8.59
CA GLY A 95 -16.23 40.24 7.54
C GLY A 95 -16.31 38.71 7.49
N SER A 96 -17.50 38.19 7.84
CA SER A 96 -17.95 36.78 7.75
C SER A 96 -17.46 35.78 8.83
N GLY A 97 -18.13 35.81 10.00
CA GLY A 97 -18.80 34.64 10.58
C GLY A 97 -18.03 33.39 11.06
N LEU A 98 -16.71 33.29 10.92
CA LEU A 98 -15.93 32.19 11.51
C LEU A 98 -14.97 32.76 12.56
N ALA A 99 -15.32 32.50 13.82
CA ALA A 99 -14.88 33.20 15.02
C ALA A 99 -13.39 33.02 15.40
N SER A 100 -12.89 34.05 16.10
CA SER A 100 -11.83 34.07 17.13
C SER A 100 -10.98 32.79 17.30
N GLY A 101 -9.65 32.94 17.14
CA GLY A 101 -8.56 32.04 17.51
C GLY A 101 -8.94 30.57 17.79
N ALA A 102 -8.51 29.66 16.92
CA ALA A 102 -8.84 28.23 16.98
C ALA A 102 -8.75 27.66 18.41
N GLY A 103 -9.91 27.40 19.03
CA GLY A 103 -9.98 26.83 20.37
C GLY A 103 -9.37 25.43 20.44
N PRO A 104 -9.14 24.87 21.66
CA PRO A 104 -8.47 23.59 21.84
C PRO A 104 -9.12 22.42 21.08
N VAL A 105 -10.44 22.45 20.88
CA VAL A 105 -11.14 21.43 20.07
C VAL A 105 -10.72 21.49 18.60
N ALA A 106 -10.61 22.69 18.01
CA ALA A 106 -10.20 22.85 16.62
C ALA A 106 -8.73 22.46 16.42
N VAL A 107 -7.85 22.89 17.33
CA VAL A 107 -6.42 22.50 17.30
C VAL A 107 -6.26 20.98 17.42
N GLY A 108 -6.97 20.37 18.37
CA GLY A 108 -6.97 18.93 18.57
C GLY A 108 -7.46 18.18 17.34
N LEU A 109 -8.59 18.61 16.77
CA LEU A 109 -9.16 18.02 15.55
C LEU A 109 -8.18 18.05 14.37
N VAL A 110 -7.55 19.20 14.11
CA VAL A 110 -6.59 19.34 13.00
C VAL A 110 -5.35 18.48 13.23
N ALA A 111 -4.76 18.53 14.43
CA ALA A 111 -3.57 17.73 14.75
C ALA A 111 -3.88 16.23 14.67
N GLY A 112 -5.05 15.82 15.16
CA GLY A 112 -5.55 14.45 15.04
C GLY A 112 -5.80 14.05 13.59
N ALA A 113 -6.38 14.93 12.76
CA ALA A 113 -6.63 14.68 11.34
C ALA A 113 -5.32 14.45 10.57
N VAL A 114 -4.30 15.27 10.80
CA VAL A 114 -2.97 15.10 10.19
C VAL A 114 -2.35 13.78 10.62
N ALA A 115 -2.37 13.46 11.92
CA ALA A 115 -1.83 12.19 12.42
C ALA A 115 -2.59 10.97 11.88
N GLY A 116 -3.92 11.08 11.74
CA GLY A 116 -4.79 10.07 11.15
C GLY A 116 -4.48 9.83 9.67
N ALA A 117 -4.32 10.91 8.89
CA ALA A 117 -4.02 10.86 7.46
C ALA A 117 -2.66 10.21 7.15
N LEU A 118 -1.69 10.33 8.05
CA LEU A 118 -0.40 9.62 7.94
C LEU A 118 -0.51 8.11 8.24
N GLY A 119 -1.65 7.63 8.72
CA GLY A 119 -1.91 6.21 8.94
C GLY A 119 -2.37 5.51 7.66
N LEU A 120 -1.73 4.39 7.29
CA LEU A 120 -2.10 3.59 6.10
C LEU A 120 -3.48 2.88 6.20
N ARG A 121 -4.16 2.93 7.36
CA ARG A 121 -5.47 2.28 7.59
C ARG A 121 -6.59 3.31 7.45
N PRO A 122 -7.64 3.07 6.64
CA PRO A 122 -8.78 3.98 6.54
C PRO A 122 -9.41 4.29 7.90
N GLN A 123 -9.49 3.29 8.78
CA GLN A 123 -10.01 3.46 10.15
C GLN A 123 -9.16 4.43 10.98
N LYS A 124 -7.84 4.50 10.75
CA LYS A 124 -6.95 5.46 11.42
C LYS A 124 -7.18 6.89 10.93
N VAL A 125 -7.51 7.06 9.66
CA VAL A 125 -7.86 8.38 9.07
C VAL A 125 -9.10 8.96 9.76
N VAL A 126 -10.11 8.13 10.03
CA VAL A 126 -11.33 8.54 10.74
C VAL A 126 -11.08 8.72 12.25
N LEU A 127 -10.30 7.83 12.86
CA LEU A 127 -9.99 7.89 14.29
C LEU A 127 -9.22 9.17 14.67
N GLY A 128 -8.32 9.64 13.79
CA GLY A 128 -7.49 10.82 14.02
C GLY A 128 -8.26 12.05 14.48
N PRO A 129 -9.18 12.60 13.65
CA PRO A 129 -10.01 13.75 14.02
C PRO A 129 -10.83 13.53 15.29
N VAL A 130 -11.38 12.33 15.49
CA VAL A 130 -12.22 11.99 16.67
C VAL A 130 -11.37 12.00 17.95
N ALA A 131 -10.23 11.31 17.95
CA ALA A 131 -9.31 11.28 19.08
C ALA A 131 -8.75 12.68 19.37
N GLY A 132 -8.40 13.42 18.32
CA GLY A 132 -7.93 14.80 18.42
C GLY A 132 -8.97 15.74 19.03
N ALA A 133 -10.23 15.67 18.58
CA ALA A 133 -11.33 16.45 19.14
C ALA A 133 -11.59 16.08 20.61
N ALA A 134 -11.57 14.79 20.97
CA ALA A 134 -11.72 14.34 22.35
C ALA A 134 -10.62 14.90 23.27
N VAL A 135 -9.36 14.89 22.83
CA VAL A 135 -8.25 15.55 23.55
C VAL A 135 -8.49 17.04 23.68
N GLY A 136 -8.94 17.71 22.61
CA GLY A 136 -9.27 19.13 22.65
C GLY A 136 -10.41 19.47 23.61
N VAL A 137 -11.43 18.61 23.71
CA VAL A 137 -12.51 18.72 24.71
C VAL A 137 -11.96 18.54 26.12
N ALA A 138 -11.11 17.53 26.36
CA ALA A 138 -10.48 17.32 27.66
C ALA A 138 -9.67 18.55 28.12
N TRP A 139 -8.88 19.14 27.20
CA TRP A 139 -8.16 20.38 27.48
C TRP A 139 -9.08 21.58 27.74
N ARG A 140 -10.21 21.68 27.02
CA ARG A 140 -11.22 22.71 27.25
C ARG A 140 -11.87 22.59 28.63
N LEU A 141 -12.17 21.36 29.07
CA LEU A 141 -12.77 21.10 30.37
C LEU A 141 -11.77 21.35 31.52
N ALA A 142 -10.50 21.00 31.33
CA ALA A 142 -9.48 21.16 32.36
C ALA A 142 -8.90 22.58 32.47
N GLY A 143 -8.76 23.29 31.35
CA GLY A 143 -8.02 24.57 31.28
C GLY A 143 -8.77 25.73 30.62
N GLY A 144 -10.06 25.55 30.30
CA GLY A 144 -10.89 26.55 29.65
C GLY A 144 -10.51 26.82 28.18
N PRO A 145 -11.04 27.90 27.57
CA PRO A 145 -10.75 28.28 26.18
C PRO A 145 -9.28 28.61 25.91
N SER A 146 -8.50 28.89 26.96
CA SER A 146 -7.12 29.36 26.90
C SER A 146 -6.09 28.23 27.01
N ALA A 147 -6.43 26.97 26.71
CA ALA A 147 -5.49 25.86 26.73
C ALA A 147 -4.32 26.09 25.72
N PRO A 148 -3.06 25.71 26.05
CA PRO A 148 -1.93 25.98 25.15
C PRO A 148 -2.05 25.15 23.84
N PRO A 149 -2.12 25.78 22.66
CA PRO A 149 -2.28 25.05 21.39
C PRO A 149 -1.17 24.02 21.13
N ALA A 150 0.07 24.33 21.54
CA ALA A 150 1.19 23.40 21.46
C ALA A 150 0.95 22.12 22.27
N ALA A 151 0.47 22.26 23.50
CA ALA A 151 0.20 21.12 24.38
C ALA A 151 -0.99 20.29 23.88
N VAL A 152 -2.02 20.96 23.35
CA VAL A 152 -3.19 20.30 22.73
C VAL A 152 -2.76 19.49 21.52
N ALA A 153 -2.00 20.06 20.59
CA ALA A 153 -1.53 19.37 19.39
C ALA A 153 -0.63 18.17 19.73
N ALA A 154 0.34 18.36 20.64
CA ALA A 154 1.20 17.28 21.12
C ALA A 154 0.38 16.15 21.76
N SER A 155 -0.57 16.49 22.64
CA SER A 155 -1.44 15.52 23.31
C SER A 155 -2.36 14.80 22.33
N ALA A 156 -2.86 15.49 21.30
CA ALA A 156 -3.74 14.91 20.28
C ALA A 156 -2.99 13.87 19.45
N VAL A 157 -1.77 14.18 19.00
CA VAL A 157 -0.94 13.24 18.24
C VAL A 157 -0.51 12.06 19.12
N VAL A 158 -0.07 12.29 20.36
CA VAL A 158 0.29 11.21 21.30
C VAL A 158 -0.92 10.33 21.63
N GLY A 159 -2.05 10.94 21.98
CA GLY A 159 -3.30 10.25 22.29
C GLY A 159 -3.79 9.41 21.12
N PHE A 160 -3.81 9.97 19.90
CA PHE A 160 -4.10 9.22 18.69
C PHE A 160 -3.14 8.05 18.49
N ARG A 161 -1.83 8.26 18.62
CA ARG A 161 -0.82 7.20 18.43
C ARG A 161 -0.98 6.06 19.43
N VAL A 162 -1.27 6.37 20.69
CA VAL A 162 -1.54 5.39 21.76
C VAL A 162 -2.83 4.63 21.47
N LEU A 163 -3.93 5.35 21.21
CA LEU A 163 -5.23 4.75 20.92
C LEU A 163 -5.18 3.88 19.66
N SER A 164 -4.50 4.35 18.62
CA SER A 164 -4.27 3.63 17.36
C SER A 164 -3.49 2.33 17.58
N ALA A 165 -2.47 2.33 18.44
CA ALA A 165 -1.73 1.12 18.78
C ALA A 165 -2.55 0.12 19.62
N LEU A 166 -3.45 0.62 20.47
CA LEU A 166 -4.33 -0.22 21.27
C LEU A 166 -5.44 -0.87 20.44
N LEU A 167 -6.07 -0.10 19.55
CA LEU A 167 -7.21 -0.52 18.73
C LEU A 167 -6.81 -1.30 17.46
N PHE A 168 -5.63 -1.01 16.89
CA PHE A 168 -5.18 -1.61 15.63
C PHE A 168 -3.88 -2.37 15.83
N ARG A 169 -3.99 -3.57 16.40
CA ARG A 169 -2.83 -4.40 16.78
C ARG A 169 -2.22 -5.17 15.60
N ASP A 170 -3.02 -5.51 14.59
CA ASP A 170 -2.51 -6.30 13.47
C ASP A 170 -1.49 -5.50 12.67
N PRO A 171 -0.46 -6.14 12.10
CA PRO A 171 0.48 -5.46 11.21
C PRO A 171 -0.24 -4.94 9.95
N GLN A 172 0.22 -3.81 9.43
CA GLN A 172 -0.21 -3.31 8.12
C GLN A 172 0.56 -4.00 6.99
N VAL A 173 1.85 -4.20 7.26
CA VAL A 173 2.81 -4.92 6.44
C VAL A 173 3.66 -5.74 7.41
N GLY A 174 3.91 -7.01 7.10
CA GLY A 174 4.77 -7.89 7.90
C GLY A 174 6.00 -8.28 7.11
N LEU A 175 7.19 -8.24 7.72
CA LEU A 175 8.36 -8.89 7.14
C LEU A 175 8.13 -10.39 7.19
N LEU A 176 7.98 -11.01 6.02
CA LEU A 176 7.73 -12.43 5.89
C LEU A 176 9.05 -13.21 5.85
N ALA A 177 9.99 -12.72 5.03
CA ALA A 177 11.29 -13.33 4.84
C ALA A 177 12.33 -12.26 4.47
N GLU A 178 13.58 -12.48 4.88
CA GLU A 178 14.72 -11.63 4.53
C GLU A 178 15.81 -12.49 3.93
N ARG A 179 16.31 -12.07 2.76
CA ARG A 179 17.42 -12.71 2.03
C ARG A 179 17.25 -14.22 1.89
N VAL A 180 16.13 -14.64 1.30
CA VAL A 180 15.82 -16.04 1.00
C VAL A 180 15.80 -16.29 -0.50
N ARG A 181 16.02 -17.53 -0.93
CA ARG A 181 16.03 -17.86 -2.37
C ARG A 181 14.60 -17.93 -2.90
N ALA A 182 14.43 -17.69 -4.19
CA ALA A 182 13.13 -17.78 -4.85
C ALA A 182 12.43 -19.15 -4.68
N ALA A 183 13.19 -20.24 -4.68
CA ALA A 183 12.65 -21.59 -4.50
C ALA A 183 12.00 -21.81 -3.12
N ASP A 184 12.41 -21.03 -2.11
CA ASP A 184 11.87 -21.09 -0.76
C ASP A 184 10.55 -20.28 -0.63
N LEU A 185 10.19 -19.48 -1.65
CA LEU A 185 8.97 -18.67 -1.74
C LEU A 185 8.25 -18.91 -3.08
N PRO A 186 7.71 -20.12 -3.34
CA PRO A 186 7.13 -20.48 -4.65
C PRO A 186 5.88 -19.66 -5.02
N PHE A 187 5.27 -18.98 -4.04
CA PHE A 187 4.14 -18.08 -4.22
C PHE A 187 4.54 -16.68 -4.70
N VAL A 188 5.81 -16.30 -4.62
CA VAL A 188 6.30 -15.01 -5.13
C VAL A 188 6.73 -15.16 -6.58
N VAL A 189 6.40 -14.19 -7.45
CA VAL A 189 6.89 -14.12 -8.82
C VAL A 189 8.09 -13.15 -8.87
N PRO A 190 9.34 -13.65 -8.88
CA PRO A 190 10.53 -12.85 -8.64
C PRO A 190 11.08 -12.23 -9.95
N LEU A 191 10.21 -11.52 -10.67
CA LEU A 191 10.54 -10.88 -11.94
C LEU A 191 10.38 -9.37 -11.79
N GLU A 192 11.49 -8.68 -11.55
CA GLU A 192 11.53 -7.23 -11.38
C GLU A 192 11.66 -6.45 -12.69
N SER A 193 11.32 -5.17 -12.62
CA SER A 193 11.77 -4.21 -13.62
C SER A 193 13.18 -3.72 -13.29
N ARG A 194 14.07 -3.76 -14.29
CA ARG A 194 15.41 -3.13 -14.22
C ARG A 194 15.38 -1.65 -14.58
N THR A 195 14.25 -1.14 -15.05
CA THR A 195 14.02 0.28 -15.35
C THR A 195 13.06 0.87 -14.31
N ARG A 196 13.08 2.20 -14.19
CA ARG A 196 12.12 2.92 -13.32
C ARG A 196 10.67 2.84 -13.81
N TYR A 197 10.48 2.59 -15.10
CA TYR A 197 9.19 2.60 -15.77
C TYR A 197 8.94 1.27 -16.48
N VAL A 198 7.85 0.61 -16.11
CA VAL A 198 7.38 -0.64 -16.68
C VAL A 198 6.48 -0.34 -17.87
N GLY A 199 7.09 -0.33 -19.06
CA GLY A 199 6.37 -0.12 -20.32
C GLY A 199 5.82 -1.43 -20.89
N VAL A 200 5.08 -1.30 -22.00
CA VAL A 200 4.55 -2.43 -22.80
C VAL A 200 5.66 -3.33 -23.38
N ASP A 201 6.91 -2.89 -23.36
CA ASP A 201 8.09 -3.63 -23.82
C ASP A 201 8.78 -4.44 -22.71
N TYR A 202 8.21 -4.45 -21.49
CA TYR A 202 8.80 -5.14 -20.34
C TYR A 202 9.10 -6.62 -20.63
N VAL A 203 8.15 -7.35 -21.23
CA VAL A 203 8.29 -8.80 -21.46
C VAL A 203 9.42 -9.08 -22.46
N ARG A 204 9.59 -8.24 -23.48
CA ARG A 204 10.73 -8.32 -24.41
C ARG A 204 12.06 -8.15 -23.68
N THR A 205 12.15 -7.11 -22.84
CA THR A 205 13.36 -6.84 -22.04
C THR A 205 13.64 -7.95 -21.04
N LEU A 206 12.58 -8.56 -20.48
CA LEU A 206 12.70 -9.69 -19.58
C LEU A 206 13.28 -10.92 -20.28
N ALA A 207 12.90 -11.19 -21.53
CA ALA A 207 13.45 -12.30 -22.31
C ALA A 207 14.97 -12.17 -22.53
N GLU A 208 15.48 -10.95 -22.73
CA GLU A 208 16.92 -10.69 -22.82
C GLU A 208 17.66 -11.01 -21.51
N VAL A 209 16.97 -10.94 -20.36
CA VAL A 209 17.53 -11.19 -19.04
C VAL A 209 17.50 -12.67 -18.66
N ILE A 210 16.37 -13.34 -18.87
CA ILE A 210 16.17 -14.73 -18.44
C ILE A 210 16.53 -15.75 -19.52
N GLY A 211 16.77 -15.30 -20.76
CA GLY A 211 16.93 -16.17 -21.93
C GLY A 211 15.59 -16.69 -22.45
N GLY A 212 15.58 -17.21 -23.67
CA GLY A 212 14.37 -17.70 -24.33
C GLY A 212 13.87 -16.85 -25.50
N THR A 213 12.96 -17.45 -26.27
CA THR A 213 12.33 -16.85 -27.44
C THR A 213 11.14 -16.00 -27.02
N TYR A 214 11.19 -14.71 -27.33
CA TYR A 214 10.09 -13.76 -27.13
C TYR A 214 9.11 -13.79 -28.30
N GLU A 215 7.81 -13.88 -28.00
CA GLU A 215 6.73 -13.70 -28.96
C GLU A 215 5.76 -12.61 -28.47
N ALA A 216 5.64 -11.55 -29.27
CA ALA A 216 4.71 -10.46 -29.03
C ALA A 216 3.29 -10.83 -29.48
N ASN A 217 2.27 -10.51 -28.67
CA ASN A 217 0.87 -10.76 -29.01
C ASN A 217 0.64 -12.19 -29.52
N ALA A 218 1.12 -13.17 -28.76
CA ALA A 218 1.05 -14.58 -29.11
C ALA A 218 -0.40 -15.00 -29.40
N ALA A 219 -0.58 -15.84 -30.42
CA ALA A 219 -1.89 -16.32 -30.81
C ALA A 219 -2.27 -17.58 -30.02
N ASP A 220 -3.56 -17.71 -29.74
CA ASP A 220 -4.14 -18.90 -29.10
C ASP A 220 -3.53 -19.31 -27.75
N VAL A 221 -3.14 -18.31 -26.93
CA VAL A 221 -2.58 -18.52 -25.59
C VAL A 221 -3.47 -17.96 -24.49
N GLY A 222 -3.39 -18.58 -23.32
CA GLY A 222 -4.05 -18.16 -22.09
C GLY A 222 -3.12 -17.54 -21.07
N ILE A 223 -3.71 -16.98 -20.03
CA ILE A 223 -2.98 -16.55 -18.82
C ILE A 223 -2.50 -17.74 -17.99
N VAL A 224 -3.13 -18.91 -18.14
CA VAL A 224 -2.66 -20.19 -17.59
C VAL A 224 -2.42 -21.18 -18.72
N GLY A 225 -1.53 -22.15 -18.50
CA GLY A 225 -1.28 -23.22 -19.47
C GLY A 225 -2.40 -24.24 -19.51
N SER A 226 -2.81 -24.74 -18.34
CA SER A 226 -3.96 -25.62 -18.15
C SER A 226 -4.64 -25.28 -16.82
N LEU A 227 -5.97 -25.34 -16.77
CA LEU A 227 -6.67 -25.29 -15.48
C LEU A 227 -6.42 -26.55 -14.63
N ASP A 228 -5.92 -27.63 -15.21
CA ASP A 228 -5.66 -28.87 -14.47
C ASP A 228 -4.51 -28.70 -13.47
N ASP A 229 -3.59 -27.75 -13.72
CA ASP A 229 -2.53 -27.37 -12.78
C ASP A 229 -3.10 -26.84 -11.46
N LEU A 230 -4.33 -26.30 -11.50
CA LEU A 230 -5.03 -25.68 -10.38
C LEU A 230 -5.82 -26.68 -9.53
N ALA A 231 -5.90 -27.95 -9.94
CA ALA A 231 -6.63 -28.99 -9.22
C ALA A 231 -6.17 -29.10 -7.75
N GLY A 232 -7.11 -29.34 -6.84
CA GLY A 232 -6.79 -29.63 -5.45
C GLY A 232 -8.03 -29.97 -4.64
N PRO A 233 -7.88 -30.19 -3.32
CA PRO A 233 -8.97 -30.62 -2.44
C PRO A 233 -10.22 -29.73 -2.49
N GLN A 234 -10.03 -28.43 -2.77
CA GLN A 234 -11.10 -27.43 -2.80
C GLN A 234 -11.59 -27.11 -4.22
N PHE A 235 -10.93 -27.60 -5.27
CA PHE A 235 -11.22 -27.22 -6.66
C PHE A 235 -10.99 -28.37 -7.64
N ASP A 236 -12.05 -28.75 -8.34
CA ASP A 236 -12.01 -29.71 -9.45
C ASP A 236 -12.19 -28.98 -10.80
N PRO A 237 -11.13 -28.93 -11.65
CA PRO A 237 -11.18 -28.32 -12.97
C PRO A 237 -12.20 -28.95 -13.94
N ALA A 238 -12.64 -30.19 -13.71
CA ALA A 238 -13.64 -30.85 -14.56
C ALA A 238 -15.05 -30.27 -14.38
N GLY A 239 -15.32 -29.63 -13.23
CA GLY A 239 -16.60 -28.97 -12.93
C GLY A 239 -16.73 -27.55 -13.52
N VAL A 240 -15.70 -27.04 -14.19
CA VAL A 240 -15.68 -25.68 -14.76
C VAL A 240 -16.40 -25.66 -16.11
N ASP A 241 -17.24 -24.64 -16.32
CA ASP A 241 -17.91 -24.37 -17.59
C ASP A 241 -16.85 -24.27 -18.72
N PRO A 242 -17.04 -24.98 -19.85
CA PRO A 242 -16.08 -24.99 -20.95
C PRO A 242 -15.69 -23.60 -21.46
N LEU A 243 -16.61 -22.63 -21.42
CA LEU A 243 -16.35 -21.26 -21.85
C LEU A 243 -15.46 -20.52 -20.84
N VAL A 244 -15.65 -20.77 -19.53
CA VAL A 244 -14.76 -20.23 -18.48
C VAL A 244 -13.38 -20.86 -18.61
N ARG A 245 -13.29 -22.18 -18.82
CA ARG A 245 -12.02 -22.87 -19.06
C ARG A 245 -11.28 -22.29 -20.27
N GLU A 246 -11.97 -22.13 -21.40
CA GLU A 246 -11.38 -21.55 -22.61
C GLU A 246 -10.89 -20.13 -22.36
N PHE A 247 -11.59 -19.31 -21.57
CA PHE A 247 -11.13 -17.96 -21.25
C PHE A 247 -9.77 -17.95 -20.53
N TYR A 248 -9.55 -18.86 -19.59
CA TYR A 248 -8.29 -18.95 -18.85
C TYR A 248 -7.15 -19.53 -19.69
N GLU A 249 -7.43 -20.60 -20.44
CA GLU A 249 -6.43 -21.32 -21.25
C GLU A 249 -6.16 -20.68 -22.62
N ARG A 250 -7.07 -19.82 -23.11
CA ARG A 250 -7.02 -19.18 -24.44
C ARG A 250 -7.52 -17.73 -24.41
N THR A 251 -7.09 -16.98 -23.40
CA THR A 251 -7.48 -15.58 -23.13
C THR A 251 -7.35 -14.68 -24.36
N THR A 252 -6.40 -14.91 -25.26
CA THR A 252 -6.22 -14.10 -26.49
C THR A 252 -7.41 -14.15 -27.46
N ARG A 253 -8.26 -15.18 -27.35
CA ARG A 253 -9.52 -15.29 -28.13
C ARG A 253 -10.61 -14.35 -27.66
N PHE A 254 -10.40 -13.62 -26.55
CA PHE A 254 -11.41 -12.78 -25.93
C PHE A 254 -11.05 -11.29 -25.97
N THR A 255 -12.07 -10.45 -25.94
CA THR A 255 -12.01 -9.03 -25.60
C THR A 255 -12.63 -8.82 -24.23
N LEU A 256 -12.12 -7.85 -23.49
CA LEU A 256 -12.57 -7.54 -22.14
C LEU A 256 -12.89 -6.05 -22.05
N ASP A 257 -14.15 -5.77 -21.77
CA ASP A 257 -14.63 -4.43 -21.44
C ASP A 257 -14.69 -4.31 -19.91
N ILE A 258 -14.15 -3.22 -19.35
CA ILE A 258 -13.94 -3.06 -17.91
C ILE A 258 -14.68 -1.82 -17.42
N VAL A 259 -15.58 -1.99 -16.46
CA VAL A 259 -16.26 -0.88 -15.77
C VAL A 259 -15.79 -0.84 -14.31
N PRO A 260 -14.96 0.15 -13.93
CA PRO A 260 -14.49 0.28 -12.56
C PRO A 260 -15.53 0.96 -11.66
N GLU A 261 -15.91 0.30 -10.56
CA GLU A 261 -16.73 0.86 -9.49
C GLU A 261 -15.84 1.19 -8.28
N TRP A 262 -15.54 2.48 -8.09
CA TRP A 262 -14.76 2.99 -6.96
C TRP A 262 -15.66 3.49 -5.83
N ARG A 263 -15.38 3.07 -4.59
CA ARG A 263 -15.99 3.68 -3.41
C ARG A 263 -15.51 5.12 -3.23
N LEU A 264 -16.40 6.02 -2.83
CA LEU A 264 -16.11 7.46 -2.76
C LEU A 264 -14.96 7.79 -1.81
N TRP A 265 -14.82 7.06 -0.71
CA TRP A 265 -13.84 7.34 0.33
C TRP A 265 -12.38 7.15 -0.13
N VAL A 266 -12.12 6.31 -1.14
CA VAL A 266 -10.75 5.98 -1.59
C VAL A 266 -10.26 6.90 -2.73
N ARG A 267 -11.18 7.53 -3.46
CA ARG A 267 -10.88 8.36 -4.64
C ARG A 267 -9.80 9.43 -4.42
N PRO A 268 -9.83 10.27 -3.37
CA PRO A 268 -8.80 11.31 -3.20
C PRO A 268 -7.41 10.71 -2.94
N GLY A 269 -7.32 9.65 -2.14
CA GLY A 269 -6.05 8.95 -1.88
C GLY A 269 -5.50 8.28 -3.13
N TYR A 270 -6.37 7.67 -3.94
CA TYR A 270 -5.98 7.04 -5.19
C TYR A 270 -5.50 8.05 -6.24
N LEU A 271 -6.06 9.26 -6.34
CA LEU A 271 -5.55 10.31 -7.24
C LEU A 271 -4.09 10.69 -6.91
N LEU A 272 -3.76 10.76 -5.62
CA LEU A 272 -2.41 11.04 -5.15
C LEU A 272 -1.48 9.86 -5.47
N TYR A 273 -1.89 8.64 -5.13
CA TYR A 273 -1.15 7.41 -5.46
C TYR A 273 -0.89 7.29 -6.96
N ARG A 274 -1.92 7.55 -7.78
CA ARG A 274 -1.84 7.47 -9.24
C ARG A 274 -0.79 8.42 -9.80
N SER A 275 -0.74 9.64 -9.28
CA SER A 275 0.17 10.69 -9.76
C SER A 275 1.60 10.48 -9.28
N LEU A 276 1.78 10.03 -8.04
CA LEU A 276 3.11 9.92 -7.42
C LEU A 276 3.78 8.55 -7.59
N VAL A 277 3.00 7.49 -7.82
CA VAL A 277 3.49 6.12 -7.84
C VAL A 277 3.06 5.40 -9.12
N ALA A 278 1.75 5.28 -9.38
CA ALA A 278 1.26 4.41 -10.46
C ALA A 278 1.78 4.82 -11.85
N ARG A 279 1.63 6.10 -12.20
CA ARG A 279 2.08 6.64 -13.50
C ARG A 279 3.61 6.65 -13.64
N PRO A 280 4.39 7.15 -12.68
CA PRO A 280 5.85 7.10 -12.78
C PRO A 280 6.43 5.69 -12.89
N VAL A 281 5.78 4.70 -12.26
CA VAL A 281 6.21 3.29 -12.31
C VAL A 281 5.67 2.56 -13.53
N GLY A 282 4.54 2.98 -14.10
CA GLY A 282 3.87 2.27 -15.21
C GLY A 282 3.03 1.07 -14.76
N GLN A 283 2.60 1.04 -13.48
CA GLN A 283 1.86 -0.08 -12.90
C GLN A 283 0.64 0.38 -12.11
N ALA A 284 -0.40 -0.47 -12.05
CA ALA A 284 -1.63 -0.24 -11.28
C ALA A 284 -2.32 1.10 -11.58
N ASN A 285 -2.28 1.56 -12.84
CA ASN A 285 -2.90 2.80 -13.32
C ASN A 285 -4.35 2.52 -13.78
N VAL A 286 -5.17 1.99 -12.87
CA VAL A 286 -6.56 1.61 -13.16
C VAL A 286 -7.43 2.86 -13.45
N PRO A 287 -8.30 2.83 -14.48
CA PRO A 287 -9.18 3.94 -14.81
C PRO A 287 -10.11 4.34 -13.66
N MET A 288 -10.33 5.65 -13.49
CA MET A 288 -11.22 6.19 -12.45
C MET A 288 -12.59 6.64 -12.97
N ASN A 289 -12.68 6.96 -14.25
CA ASN A 289 -13.84 7.62 -14.83
C ASN A 289 -14.33 6.88 -16.07
N GLN A 290 -15.64 6.93 -16.32
CA GLN A 290 -16.25 6.37 -17.52
C GLN A 290 -15.62 6.92 -18.82
N ARG A 291 -15.15 8.18 -18.82
CA ARG A 291 -14.41 8.76 -19.97
C ARG A 291 -13.09 8.07 -20.28
N GLU A 292 -12.39 7.54 -19.27
CA GLU A 292 -11.16 6.76 -19.47
C GLU A 292 -11.48 5.33 -19.92
N THR A 293 -12.60 4.76 -19.45
CA THR A 293 -13.13 3.49 -19.97
C THR A 293 -13.48 3.59 -21.46
N LEU A 294 -14.02 4.74 -21.89
CA LEU A 294 -14.37 5.01 -23.30
C LEU A 294 -13.16 5.16 -24.23
N ARG A 295 -11.93 5.33 -23.72
CA ARG A 295 -10.70 5.42 -24.54
C ARG A 295 -10.32 4.07 -25.16
N GLY A 296 -10.93 2.98 -24.71
CA GLY A 296 -10.59 1.62 -25.12
C GLY A 296 -9.30 1.12 -24.45
N VAL A 297 -9.26 -0.18 -24.18
CA VAL A 297 -8.10 -0.85 -23.60
C VAL A 297 -7.54 -1.82 -24.63
N ARG A 298 -6.27 -1.68 -24.97
CA ARG A 298 -5.55 -2.68 -25.76
C ARG A 298 -5.04 -3.75 -24.80
N SER A 299 -5.40 -5.00 -25.08
CA SER A 299 -5.01 -6.17 -24.28
C SER A 299 -4.28 -7.14 -25.19
N ARG A 300 -3.04 -7.51 -24.82
CA ARG A 300 -2.25 -8.54 -25.50
C ARG A 300 -1.51 -9.41 -24.49
N ILE A 301 -1.22 -10.64 -24.88
CA ILE A 301 -0.35 -11.55 -24.13
C ILE A 301 0.94 -11.70 -24.90
N ASP A 302 2.05 -11.36 -24.26
CA ASP A 302 3.38 -11.63 -24.76
C ASP A 302 3.92 -12.86 -24.02
N THR A 303 4.68 -13.71 -24.71
CA THR A 303 5.21 -14.94 -24.12
C THR A 303 6.73 -15.03 -24.22
N ILE A 304 7.32 -15.78 -23.30
CA ILE A 304 8.72 -16.18 -23.35
C ILE A 304 8.76 -17.70 -23.25
N THR A 305 9.33 -18.33 -24.26
CA THR A 305 9.57 -19.77 -24.29
C THR A 305 11.05 -20.01 -23.98
N PRO A 306 11.39 -20.64 -22.83
CA PRO A 306 12.78 -20.91 -22.47
C PRO A 306 13.52 -21.72 -23.54
N ASP A 307 14.82 -21.46 -23.70
CA ASP A 307 15.63 -22.17 -24.68
C ASP A 307 15.67 -23.68 -24.38
N GLY A 308 15.38 -24.51 -25.39
CA GLY A 308 15.28 -25.97 -25.25
C GLY A 308 13.97 -26.48 -24.63
N GLY A 309 13.06 -25.59 -24.23
CA GLY A 309 11.70 -25.94 -23.79
C GLY A 309 10.68 -25.78 -24.91
N GLY A 310 9.79 -26.77 -25.08
CA GLY A 310 8.67 -26.67 -26.05
C GLY A 310 7.43 -25.94 -25.50
N ALA A 311 7.44 -25.57 -24.21
CA ALA A 311 6.30 -24.97 -23.53
C ALA A 311 6.61 -23.53 -23.10
N VAL A 312 5.59 -22.67 -23.18
CA VAL A 312 5.67 -21.28 -22.73
C VAL A 312 5.98 -21.25 -21.22
N GLY A 313 7.11 -20.64 -20.86
CA GLY A 313 7.56 -20.50 -19.48
C GLY A 313 7.01 -19.23 -18.80
N VAL A 314 6.90 -18.13 -19.55
CA VAL A 314 6.38 -16.85 -19.03
C VAL A 314 5.23 -16.35 -19.89
N ARG A 315 4.14 -15.94 -19.23
CA ARG A 315 2.96 -15.32 -19.85
C ARG A 315 2.78 -13.92 -19.28
N GLY A 316 3.10 -12.90 -20.07
CA GLY A 316 2.93 -11.50 -19.69
C GLY A 316 1.66 -10.92 -20.27
N TRP A 317 0.68 -10.66 -19.41
CA TRP A 317 -0.55 -9.96 -19.81
C TRP A 317 -0.36 -8.45 -19.70
N ILE A 318 -0.38 -7.78 -20.84
CA ILE A 318 -0.14 -6.35 -20.97
C ILE A 318 -1.46 -5.68 -21.30
N ARG A 319 -1.80 -4.65 -20.53
CA ARG A 319 -2.92 -3.75 -20.83
C ARG A 319 -2.44 -2.31 -20.90
N SER A 320 -2.79 -1.62 -21.98
CA SER A 320 -2.51 -0.21 -22.20
C SER A 320 -3.76 0.53 -22.68
N TYR A 321 -3.78 1.85 -22.53
CA TYR A 321 -4.80 2.70 -23.15
C TYR A 321 -4.61 2.69 -24.67
N ALA A 322 -5.69 2.49 -25.42
CA ALA A 322 -5.60 2.29 -26.87
C ALA A 322 -5.16 3.55 -27.66
N ASP A 323 -5.33 4.74 -27.08
CA ASP A 323 -5.01 6.02 -27.70
C ASP A 323 -3.55 6.48 -27.50
N THR A 324 -2.94 6.07 -26.40
CA THR A 324 -1.64 6.60 -25.92
C THR A 324 -0.59 5.53 -25.69
N ASP A 325 -0.98 4.25 -25.73
CA ASP A 325 -0.16 3.11 -25.31
C ASP A 325 0.40 3.22 -23.87
N GLU A 326 -0.12 4.17 -23.06
CA GLU A 326 0.23 4.27 -21.63
C GLU A 326 -0.22 2.97 -20.92
N PRO A 327 0.68 2.24 -20.24
CA PRO A 327 0.37 0.99 -19.59
C PRO A 327 -0.57 1.24 -18.40
N ILE A 328 -1.60 0.41 -18.33
CA ILE A 328 -2.49 0.28 -17.19
C ILE A 328 -1.81 -0.64 -16.17
N TYR A 329 -1.37 -1.82 -16.63
CA TYR A 329 -0.49 -2.72 -15.90
C TYR A 329 0.15 -3.76 -16.84
N VAL A 330 1.24 -4.35 -16.37
CA VAL A 330 1.84 -5.57 -16.90
C VAL A 330 1.86 -6.61 -15.78
N GLY A 331 1.22 -7.75 -15.99
CA GLY A 331 1.16 -8.84 -15.03
C GLY A 331 1.76 -10.12 -15.60
N ILE A 332 2.69 -10.75 -14.88
CA ILE A 332 3.26 -12.05 -15.23
C ILE A 332 2.49 -13.16 -14.51
N TYR A 333 1.80 -13.99 -15.28
CA TYR A 333 0.99 -15.08 -14.75
C TYR A 333 1.81 -16.37 -14.71
N THR A 334 1.75 -17.03 -13.56
CA THR A 334 2.38 -18.33 -13.30
C THR A 334 1.40 -19.21 -12.53
N THR A 335 1.54 -20.52 -12.73
CA THR A 335 0.86 -21.53 -11.91
C THR A 335 1.91 -22.33 -11.17
N TYR A 336 1.60 -22.73 -9.94
CA TYR A 336 2.45 -23.65 -9.19
C TYR A 336 1.57 -24.50 -8.26
N ARG A 337 2.14 -25.62 -7.81
CA ARG A 337 1.49 -26.55 -6.88
C ARG A 337 2.26 -26.62 -5.57
N HIS A 338 1.53 -26.70 -4.46
CA HIS A 338 2.10 -26.91 -3.13
C HIS A 338 1.05 -27.60 -2.24
N ASP A 339 1.47 -28.61 -1.46
CA ASP A 339 0.60 -29.37 -0.55
C ASP A 339 -0.74 -29.79 -1.17
N ASP A 340 -0.69 -30.38 -2.36
CA ASP A 340 -1.84 -30.83 -3.17
C ASP A 340 -2.80 -29.73 -3.67
N HIS A 341 -2.45 -28.45 -3.45
CA HIS A 341 -3.21 -27.32 -3.96
C HIS A 341 -2.49 -26.69 -5.16
N GLY A 342 -3.24 -26.35 -6.20
CA GLY A 342 -2.77 -25.50 -7.28
C GLY A 342 -3.10 -24.03 -7.02
N TYR A 343 -2.23 -23.13 -7.47
CA TYR A 343 -2.36 -21.70 -7.27
C TYR A 343 -2.07 -20.93 -8.55
N VAL A 344 -2.66 -19.75 -8.67
CA VAL A 344 -2.30 -18.76 -9.68
C VAL A 344 -1.54 -17.63 -8.99
N SER A 345 -0.32 -17.35 -9.42
CA SER A 345 0.44 -16.19 -8.95
C SER A 345 0.65 -15.20 -10.07
N VAL A 346 0.35 -13.93 -9.79
CA VAL A 346 0.48 -12.81 -10.72
C VAL A 346 1.52 -11.84 -10.17
N GLY A 347 2.67 -11.74 -10.86
CA GLY A 347 3.72 -10.78 -10.56
C GLY A 347 3.53 -9.47 -11.30
N PHE A 348 3.41 -8.37 -10.57
CA PHE A 348 3.45 -7.01 -11.09
C PHE A 348 4.87 -6.47 -10.88
N PRO A 349 5.74 -6.49 -11.91
CA PRO A 349 7.10 -5.99 -11.79
C PRO A 349 7.10 -4.52 -11.36
N VAL A 350 8.01 -4.17 -10.46
CA VAL A 350 8.31 -2.79 -10.06
C VAL A 350 9.84 -2.60 -10.07
N PRO A 351 10.37 -1.36 -9.99
CA PRO A 351 11.81 -1.14 -10.00
C PRO A 351 12.48 -1.89 -8.84
N HIS A 352 13.41 -2.80 -9.17
CA HIS A 352 14.14 -3.65 -8.20
C HIS A 352 13.25 -4.57 -7.33
N GLY A 353 12.03 -4.85 -7.76
CA GLY A 353 11.13 -5.73 -7.01
C GLY A 353 9.92 -6.21 -7.80
N SER A 354 9.03 -6.91 -7.11
CA SER A 354 7.78 -7.41 -7.64
C SER A 354 6.68 -7.28 -6.58
N PHE A 355 5.52 -6.80 -6.99
CA PHE A 355 4.30 -6.94 -6.19
C PHE A 355 3.56 -8.17 -6.70
N THR A 356 3.51 -9.25 -5.92
CA THR A 356 2.87 -10.50 -6.31
C THR A 356 1.53 -10.66 -5.62
N ALA A 357 0.52 -11.10 -6.36
CA ALA A 357 -0.73 -11.61 -5.83
C ALA A 357 -0.83 -13.12 -6.08
N THR A 358 -1.02 -13.90 -5.02
CA THR A 358 -1.17 -15.36 -5.08
C THR A 358 -2.61 -15.71 -4.73
N LEU A 359 -3.24 -16.47 -5.61
CA LEU A 359 -4.67 -16.73 -5.58
C LEU A 359 -4.97 -18.22 -5.52
N LEU A 360 -5.88 -18.56 -4.60
CA LEU A 360 -6.46 -19.88 -4.45
C LEU A 360 -7.68 -20.00 -5.39
N PRO A 361 -7.73 -21.01 -6.26
CA PRO A 361 -8.91 -21.36 -7.03
C PRO A 361 -9.99 -22.00 -6.14
N LEU A 362 -11.25 -21.57 -6.34
CA LEU A 362 -12.43 -22.11 -5.68
C LEU A 362 -13.56 -22.26 -6.71
N PRO A 363 -14.38 -23.33 -6.61
CA PRO A 363 -15.50 -23.53 -7.50
C PRO A 363 -16.59 -22.50 -7.22
N ARG A 364 -17.29 -22.08 -8.28
CA ARG A 364 -18.49 -21.28 -8.19
C ARG A 364 -19.69 -22.09 -8.68
N PRO A 365 -20.85 -22.04 -8.00
CA PRO A 365 -22.08 -22.60 -8.52
C PRO A 365 -22.35 -22.13 -9.96
N GLY A 366 -22.77 -23.07 -10.82
CA GLY A 366 -22.94 -22.82 -12.25
C GLY A 366 -21.67 -22.94 -13.10
N GLY A 367 -20.61 -23.59 -12.59
CA GLY A 367 -19.39 -23.87 -13.35
C GLY A 367 -18.43 -22.69 -13.49
N GLY A 368 -18.62 -21.62 -12.71
CA GLY A 368 -17.67 -20.52 -12.66
C GLY A 368 -16.41 -20.83 -11.84
N LEU A 369 -15.46 -19.91 -11.87
CA LEU A 369 -14.20 -19.98 -11.13
C LEU A 369 -14.02 -18.72 -10.28
N ILE A 370 -13.73 -18.90 -9.00
CA ILE A 370 -13.30 -17.84 -8.09
C ILE A 370 -11.80 -17.98 -7.85
N LEU A 371 -11.05 -16.89 -8.01
CA LEU A 371 -9.67 -16.77 -7.56
C LEU A 371 -9.64 -15.81 -6.38
N THR A 372 -9.12 -16.22 -5.22
CA THR A 372 -9.10 -15.40 -4.00
C THR A 372 -7.73 -15.38 -3.35
N SER A 373 -7.29 -14.21 -2.88
CA SER A 373 -6.10 -14.08 -2.01
C SER A 373 -6.45 -14.18 -0.53
N HIS A 374 -7.73 -14.23 -0.17
CA HIS A 374 -8.19 -14.43 1.19
C HIS A 374 -8.47 -15.92 1.44
N SER A 375 -7.67 -16.55 2.31
CA SER A 375 -7.75 -17.95 2.69
C SER A 375 -7.06 -18.18 4.05
N ASP A 376 -7.36 -19.31 4.70
CA ASP A 376 -6.63 -19.80 5.87
C ASP A 376 -5.33 -20.54 5.50
N LEU A 377 -5.10 -20.80 4.21
CA LEU A 377 -3.86 -21.38 3.71
C LEU A 377 -2.70 -20.36 3.77
N ALA A 378 -1.46 -20.85 3.87
CA ALA A 378 -0.28 -20.01 4.10
C ALA A 378 0.09 -19.11 2.91
N HIS A 379 -0.22 -19.51 1.67
CA HIS A 379 0.30 -18.87 0.46
C HIS A 379 -0.61 -17.83 -0.20
N PRO A 380 -1.95 -17.97 -0.22
CA PRO A 380 -2.81 -16.94 -0.79
C PRO A 380 -2.62 -15.59 -0.10
N GLY A 381 -2.40 -14.53 -0.89
CA GLY A 381 -2.07 -13.22 -0.33
C GLY A 381 -1.38 -12.29 -1.31
N HIS A 382 -0.92 -11.15 -0.77
CA HIS A 382 -0.18 -10.14 -1.52
C HIS A 382 1.19 -9.88 -0.90
N TYR A 383 2.19 -9.78 -1.75
CA TYR A 383 3.59 -9.74 -1.36
C TYR A 383 4.32 -8.62 -2.09
N LEU A 384 4.97 -7.73 -1.35
CA LEU A 384 5.92 -6.78 -1.91
C LEU A 384 7.32 -7.32 -1.69
N THR A 385 7.98 -7.72 -2.76
CA THR A 385 9.30 -8.36 -2.71
C THR A 385 10.34 -7.45 -3.33
N TYR A 386 11.38 -7.14 -2.55
CA TYR A 386 12.64 -6.61 -3.07
C TYR A 386 13.50 -7.77 -3.55
N ILE A 387 14.17 -7.58 -4.69
CA ILE A 387 15.04 -8.58 -5.30
C ILE A 387 16.44 -8.00 -5.37
N ASP A 388 17.38 -8.66 -4.69
CA ASP A 388 18.77 -8.23 -4.68
C ASP A 388 19.39 -8.39 -6.09
N PRO A 389 20.04 -7.34 -6.64
CA PRO A 389 20.53 -7.35 -8.01
C PRO A 389 21.71 -8.29 -8.22
N GLU A 390 22.49 -8.61 -7.18
CA GLU A 390 23.69 -9.45 -7.28
C GLU A 390 23.38 -10.89 -6.92
N THR A 391 22.77 -11.11 -5.75
CA THR A 391 22.52 -12.45 -5.20
C THR A 391 21.21 -13.06 -5.69
N ARG A 392 20.27 -12.24 -6.18
CA ARG A 392 18.87 -12.63 -6.48
C ARG A 392 18.06 -13.05 -5.26
N ASP A 393 18.58 -12.84 -4.05
CA ASP A 393 17.86 -13.13 -2.83
C ASP A 393 16.66 -12.20 -2.68
N LEU A 394 15.59 -12.75 -2.11
CA LEU A 394 14.31 -12.10 -1.91
C LEU A 394 14.20 -11.58 -0.48
N THR A 395 13.78 -10.33 -0.35
CA THR A 395 13.29 -9.77 0.91
C THR A 395 11.83 -9.41 0.72
N THR A 396 10.94 -10.15 1.38
CA THR A 396 9.51 -10.15 1.10
C THR A 396 8.70 -9.64 2.27
N LEU A 397 7.81 -8.70 1.96
CA LEU A 397 6.83 -8.15 2.86
C LEU A 397 5.44 -8.69 2.51
N ALA A 398 4.74 -9.28 3.47
CA ALA A 398 3.33 -9.63 3.33
C ALA A 398 2.43 -8.41 3.58
N VAL A 399 1.36 -8.27 2.78
CA VAL A 399 0.39 -7.17 2.86
C VAL A 399 -0.98 -7.74 3.24
N PRO A 400 -1.17 -8.22 4.49
CA PRO A 400 -2.39 -8.93 4.91
C PRO A 400 -3.63 -8.04 4.89
N GLY A 401 -3.45 -6.71 4.92
CA GLY A 401 -4.54 -5.76 4.81
C GLY A 401 -5.13 -5.64 3.41
N PHE A 402 -4.52 -6.20 2.37
CA PHE A 402 -5.01 -6.09 1.00
C PHE A 402 -5.43 -7.46 0.50
N THR A 403 -6.70 -7.58 0.10
CA THR A 403 -7.23 -8.83 -0.47
C THR A 403 -8.02 -8.54 -1.74
N GLU A 404 -8.07 -9.56 -2.58
CA GLU A 404 -8.77 -9.54 -3.84
C GLU A 404 -9.51 -10.85 -4.07
N ARG A 405 -10.63 -10.76 -4.78
CA ARG A 405 -11.46 -11.87 -5.23
C ARG A 405 -11.90 -11.60 -6.66
N LEU A 406 -11.49 -12.46 -7.58
CA LEU A 406 -11.94 -12.48 -8.96
C LEU A 406 -12.95 -13.61 -9.13
N ASP A 407 -14.19 -13.27 -9.44
CA ASP A 407 -15.27 -14.21 -9.73
C ASP A 407 -15.56 -14.20 -11.22
N VAL A 408 -15.23 -15.27 -11.95
CA VAL A 408 -15.51 -15.43 -13.38
C VAL A 408 -16.63 -16.44 -13.58
N HIS A 409 -17.61 -16.09 -14.39
CA HIS A 409 -18.77 -16.94 -14.61
C HIS A 409 -19.47 -16.67 -15.93
N THR A 410 -20.38 -17.58 -16.30
CA THR A 410 -21.32 -17.38 -17.39
C THR A 410 -22.63 -16.81 -16.85
N ASP A 411 -23.16 -15.81 -17.55
CA ASP A 411 -24.49 -15.23 -17.35
C ASP A 411 -25.19 -15.16 -18.71
N ASN A 412 -26.28 -15.91 -18.89
CA ASN A 412 -27.01 -16.02 -20.16
C ASN A 412 -26.12 -16.32 -21.37
N GLY A 413 -25.15 -17.23 -21.20
CA GLY A 413 -24.20 -17.63 -22.25
C GLY A 413 -23.10 -16.61 -22.57
N GLN A 414 -23.00 -15.50 -21.82
CA GLN A 414 -21.92 -14.53 -21.91
C GLN A 414 -21.00 -14.65 -20.71
N LEU A 415 -19.69 -14.49 -20.91
CA LEU A 415 -18.73 -14.45 -19.80
C LEU A 415 -18.78 -13.09 -19.11
N ARG A 416 -18.84 -13.14 -17.79
CA ARG A 416 -18.70 -11.99 -16.91
C ARG A 416 -17.66 -12.27 -15.86
N ALA A 417 -17.06 -11.21 -15.35
CA ALA A 417 -16.26 -11.32 -14.15
C ALA A 417 -16.43 -10.12 -13.22
N ASP A 418 -16.39 -10.38 -11.93
CA ASP A 418 -16.36 -9.36 -10.90
C ASP A 418 -15.07 -9.49 -10.11
N HIS A 419 -14.22 -8.46 -10.16
CA HIS A 419 -12.95 -8.44 -9.42
C HIS A 419 -13.04 -7.42 -8.29
N ALA A 420 -13.31 -7.92 -7.09
CA ALA A 420 -13.49 -7.13 -5.90
C ALA A 420 -12.18 -7.02 -5.11
N PHE A 421 -11.86 -5.81 -4.66
CA PHE A 421 -10.69 -5.51 -3.84
C PHE A 421 -11.12 -4.93 -2.49
N THR A 422 -10.50 -5.41 -1.42
CA THR A 422 -10.73 -4.91 -0.06
C THR A 422 -9.43 -4.49 0.60
N LEU A 423 -9.54 -3.45 1.43
CA LEU A 423 -8.44 -2.90 2.21
C LEU A 423 -8.85 -2.88 3.70
N TYR A 424 -8.19 -3.71 4.51
CA TYR A 424 -8.49 -3.98 5.92
C TYR A 424 -9.96 -4.37 6.14
N GLY A 425 -10.47 -5.26 5.28
CA GLY A 425 -11.86 -5.74 5.31
C GLY A 425 -12.89 -4.75 4.76
N LEU A 426 -12.48 -3.56 4.31
CA LEU A 426 -13.36 -2.58 3.69
C LEU A 426 -13.27 -2.68 2.17
N PRO A 427 -14.36 -2.99 1.46
CA PRO A 427 -14.38 -2.91 0.00
C PRO A 427 -14.04 -1.49 -0.45
N PHE A 428 -13.15 -1.35 -1.44
CA PHE A 428 -12.78 -0.03 -1.98
C PHE A 428 -12.96 0.07 -3.50
N MET A 429 -12.87 -1.05 -4.23
CA MET A 429 -13.02 -1.10 -5.68
C MET A 429 -13.59 -2.44 -6.12
N THR A 430 -14.48 -2.43 -7.11
CA THR A 430 -14.87 -3.61 -7.87
C THR A 430 -14.69 -3.30 -9.35
N LEU A 431 -14.11 -4.23 -10.11
CA LEU A 431 -14.03 -4.14 -11.57
C LEU A 431 -15.02 -5.12 -12.18
N HIS A 432 -16.00 -4.60 -12.92
CA HIS A 432 -16.97 -5.41 -13.64
C HIS A 432 -16.48 -5.63 -15.07
N TYR A 433 -16.33 -6.89 -15.45
CA TYR A 433 -15.87 -7.30 -16.76
C TYR A 433 -17.02 -7.87 -17.58
N THR A 434 -17.14 -7.40 -18.81
CA THR A 434 -17.86 -8.12 -19.86
C THR A 434 -16.83 -8.71 -20.79
N ILE A 435 -16.88 -10.03 -20.97
CA ILE A 435 -15.88 -10.78 -21.73
C ILE A 435 -16.58 -11.37 -22.96
N ARG A 436 -16.10 -11.02 -24.15
CA ARG A 436 -16.68 -11.46 -25.43
C ARG A 436 -15.63 -12.23 -26.22
N ARG A 437 -16.04 -13.31 -26.88
CA ARG A 437 -15.19 -14.00 -27.85
C ARG A 437 -15.01 -13.10 -29.09
N ARG A 438 -13.80 -13.03 -29.64
CA ARG A 438 -13.47 -12.27 -30.85
C ARG A 438 -13.97 -12.96 -32.11
#